data_AF-A0AAV8WYI2-F1
#
_entry.id   AF-A0AAV8WYI2-F1
#
_cell.length_a   1.000
_cell.length_b   1.000
_cell.length_c   1.000
_cell.angle_alpha   90.00
_cell.angle_beta   90.00
_cell.angle_gamma   90.00
#
_symmetry.space_group_name_H-M   'P 1'
#
loop_
_entity.id
_entity.type
_entity.pdbx_description
1 polymer ?
#
loop_
_entity_poly.entity_id
_entity_poly.type
_entity_poly.pdbx_seq_one_letter_code
_entity_poly.pdbx_strand_id
1 'polypeptide(L)'
;MNDSEPFERHLGNTYSDMIIYDTRLNVNVKPLEGGDKVTLRFSFSWLNGYWTLPSVKITDTNTNGDYNLTTDENIMAPAHFSYHCNGHTVFSDSNGVELHIYDLQVQTDSKNGKFGDANDCVSFTTAPIWSGLFVTTLLGIGLIVALTAIMDIKTMDKFDNYKTKNLTITISE
;
A
#
# COMPACT_ATOMS: atom_id res chain seq x y z
N MET A 1 24.55 -5.25 -32.85
CA MET A 1 24.54 -5.94 -31.54
C MET A 1 24.74 -4.87 -30.49
N ASN A 2 23.67 -4.16 -30.15
CA ASN A 2 23.56 -3.23 -29.04
C ASN A 2 22.08 -2.85 -28.94
N ASP A 3 21.28 -3.76 -28.37
CA ASP A 3 19.98 -3.44 -27.83
C ASP A 3 20.13 -3.41 -26.32
N SER A 4 20.31 -2.22 -25.78
CA SER A 4 20.09 -1.93 -24.37
C SER A 4 18.81 -1.10 -24.29
N GLU A 5 17.67 -1.78 -24.24
CA GLU A 5 16.41 -1.15 -23.87
C GLU A 5 16.49 -0.73 -22.40
N PRO A 6 16.24 0.53 -22.05
CA PRO A 6 16.09 0.92 -20.66
C PRO A 6 14.72 0.47 -20.15
N PHE A 7 14.75 -0.24 -19.02
CA PHE A 7 13.62 -0.66 -18.20
C PHE A 7 12.57 0.46 -18.05
N GLU A 8 11.41 0.26 -18.69
CA GLU A 8 10.24 1.13 -18.65
C GLU A 8 9.78 1.37 -17.20
N ARG A 9 9.82 2.64 -16.76
CA ARG A 9 9.16 3.08 -15.53
C ARG A 9 7.66 3.11 -15.77
N HIS A 10 6.98 2.00 -15.47
CA HIS A 10 5.53 2.00 -15.44
C HIS A 10 5.04 2.72 -14.18
N LEU A 11 4.12 3.67 -14.39
CA LEU A 11 3.45 4.59 -13.45
C LEU A 11 4.19 5.93 -13.28
N GLY A 12 3.85 6.91 -14.13
CA GLY A 12 4.18 8.31 -13.87
C GLY A 12 4.17 9.27 -15.06
N ASN A 13 4.36 8.79 -16.29
CA ASN A 13 4.36 9.66 -17.48
C ASN A 13 3.00 9.64 -18.17
N THR A 14 2.12 10.57 -17.79
CA THR A 14 0.96 10.90 -18.62
C THR A 14 1.35 12.08 -19.52
N TYR A 15 0.93 12.03 -20.79
CA TYR A 15 1.17 13.09 -21.77
C TYR A 15 0.68 14.45 -21.22
N SER A 16 1.41 15.52 -21.51
CA SER A 16 1.21 16.86 -20.93
C SER A 16 -0.14 17.51 -21.27
N ASP A 17 -0.95 16.89 -22.14
CA ASP A 17 -2.28 17.35 -22.56
C ASP A 17 -3.45 16.65 -21.83
N MET A 18 -3.17 15.59 -21.07
CA MET A 18 -4.17 14.85 -20.27
C MET A 18 -4.07 15.15 -18.76
N ILE A 19 -3.38 16.22 -18.37
CA ILE A 19 -3.40 16.73 -16.99
C ILE A 19 -4.43 17.86 -16.92
N ILE A 20 -5.66 17.51 -16.51
CA ILE A 20 -6.63 18.50 -16.07
C ILE A 20 -6.12 19.07 -14.73
N TYR A 21 -5.48 20.25 -14.77
CA TYR A 21 -5.10 20.99 -13.56
C TYR A 21 -6.34 21.61 -12.91
N ASP A 22 -7.17 20.82 -12.22
CA ASP A 22 -8.44 21.33 -11.70
C ASP A 22 -8.30 22.07 -10.37
N THR A 23 -7.25 21.79 -9.57
CA THR A 23 -7.05 22.45 -8.27
C THR A 23 -5.58 22.77 -7.96
N ARG A 24 -5.35 23.97 -7.42
CA ARG A 24 -4.02 24.45 -7.00
C ARG A 24 -4.14 25.12 -5.64
N LEU A 25 -3.22 24.82 -4.74
CA LEU A 25 -3.11 25.49 -3.44
C LEU A 25 -1.86 26.38 -3.44
N ASN A 26 -2.05 27.69 -3.28
CA ASN A 26 -0.95 28.64 -3.11
C ASN A 26 -0.85 29.02 -1.64
N VAL A 27 0.28 28.72 -1.02
CA VAL A 27 0.60 29.09 0.36
C VAL A 27 1.71 30.13 0.32
N ASN A 28 1.44 31.31 0.89
CA ASN A 28 2.44 32.35 1.02
C ASN A 28 3.04 32.28 2.42
N VAL A 29 4.34 32.02 2.50
CA VAL A 29 5.10 31.98 3.75
C VAL A 29 6.10 33.12 3.80
N LYS A 30 6.32 33.64 5.01
CA LYS A 30 7.36 34.64 5.28
C LYS A 30 8.53 33.92 5.97
N PRO A 31 9.75 34.00 5.43
CA PRO A 31 10.93 33.43 6.07
C PRO A 31 11.18 34.02 7.46
N LEU A 32 11.80 33.23 8.34
CA LEU A 32 12.15 33.65 9.70
C LEU A 32 13.31 34.67 9.71
N GLU A 33 14.27 34.54 8.78
CA GLU A 33 15.44 35.43 8.67
C GLU A 33 15.24 36.56 7.65
N GLY A 34 14.25 37.43 7.88
CA GLY A 34 14.13 38.71 7.17
C GLY A 34 14.01 38.65 5.63
N GLY A 35 13.77 37.47 5.07
CA GLY A 35 13.64 37.26 3.63
C GLY A 35 12.29 37.72 3.07
N ASP A 36 12.24 37.92 1.76
CA ASP A 36 11.00 38.23 1.06
C ASP A 36 10.04 37.03 1.01
N LYS A 37 8.84 37.25 0.50
CA LYS A 37 7.78 36.25 0.50
C LYS A 37 8.17 35.03 -0.33
N VAL A 38 8.03 33.84 0.25
CA VAL A 38 8.16 32.56 -0.45
C VAL A 38 6.75 32.04 -0.75
N THR A 39 6.50 31.66 -1.99
CA THR A 39 5.20 31.12 -2.43
C THR A 39 5.36 29.64 -2.75
N LEU A 40 4.65 28.79 -2.01
CA LEU A 40 4.53 27.36 -2.28
C LEU A 40 3.26 27.12 -3.08
N ARG A 41 3.38 26.47 -4.24
CA ARG A 41 2.26 26.11 -5.11
C ARG A 41 2.18 24.60 -5.25
N PHE A 42 1.22 24.01 -4.56
CA PHE A 42 0.90 22.60 -4.66
C PHE A 42 0.02 22.36 -5.88
N SER A 43 0.41 21.40 -6.71
CA SER A 43 -0.36 20.99 -7.88
C SER A 43 -1.09 19.68 -7.60
N PHE A 44 -2.40 19.64 -7.85
CA PHE A 44 -3.18 18.42 -7.73
C PHE A 44 -3.61 17.94 -9.10
N SER A 45 -3.60 16.63 -9.30
CA SER A 45 -4.07 15.98 -10.52
C SER A 45 -5.15 14.95 -10.17
N TRP A 46 -6.13 14.79 -11.05
CA TRP A 46 -7.20 13.80 -10.88
C TRP A 46 -7.14 12.77 -11.99
N LEU A 47 -7.14 11.49 -11.62
CA LEU A 47 -7.14 10.38 -12.55
C LEU A 47 -7.99 9.23 -12.01
N ASN A 48 -8.97 8.77 -12.80
CA ASN A 48 -9.79 7.59 -12.51
C ASN A 48 -10.45 7.58 -11.12
N GLY A 49 -10.89 8.74 -10.62
CA GLY A 49 -11.53 8.87 -9.30
C GLY A 49 -10.56 8.98 -8.11
N TYR A 50 -9.25 9.06 -8.39
CA TYR A 50 -8.21 9.37 -7.41
C TYR A 50 -7.65 10.75 -7.68
N TRP A 51 -7.25 11.44 -6.62
CA TRP A 51 -6.43 12.64 -6.73
C TRP A 51 -5.01 12.35 -6.26
N THR A 52 -4.05 13.03 -6.85
CA THR A 52 -2.62 12.91 -6.54
C THR A 52 -2.00 14.28 -6.33
N LEU A 53 -0.94 14.32 -5.53
CA LEU A 53 -0.11 15.51 -5.31
C LEU A 53 1.31 15.25 -5.86
N PRO A 54 1.54 15.43 -7.18
CA PRO A 54 2.80 15.04 -7.81
C PRO A 54 3.95 16.01 -7.55
N SER A 55 3.68 17.31 -7.46
CA SER A 55 4.75 18.31 -7.36
C SER A 55 4.34 19.60 -6.67
N VAL A 56 5.36 20.28 -6.15
CA VAL A 56 5.26 21.58 -5.49
C VAL A 56 6.21 22.55 -6.17
N LYS A 57 5.68 23.65 -6.68
CA LYS A 57 6.50 24.75 -7.20
C LYS A 57 6.76 25.77 -6.09
N ILE A 58 8.01 26.10 -5.85
CA ILE A 58 8.43 27.15 -4.92
C ILE A 58 8.92 28.34 -5.73
N THR A 59 8.35 29.50 -5.45
CA THR A 59 8.82 30.78 -6.00
C THR A 59 9.30 31.65 -4.85
N ASP A 60 10.59 31.95 -4.85
CA ASP A 60 11.20 32.90 -3.91
C ASP A 60 11.33 34.27 -4.58
N THR A 61 10.76 35.30 -3.94
CA THR A 61 10.80 36.67 -4.45
C THR A 61 12.13 37.38 -4.18
N ASN A 62 12.95 36.90 -3.25
CA ASN A 62 14.25 37.51 -2.94
C ASN A 62 15.32 37.12 -3.98
N THR A 63 15.41 35.83 -4.27
CA THR A 63 16.37 35.27 -5.24
C THR A 63 15.83 35.22 -6.65
N ASN A 64 14.53 35.54 -6.85
CA ASN A 64 13.80 35.33 -8.10
C ASN A 64 13.91 33.88 -8.61
N GLY A 65 14.13 32.93 -7.69
CA GLY A 65 14.30 31.51 -7.98
C GLY A 65 12.96 30.79 -8.08
N ASP A 66 12.80 30.03 -9.15
CA ASP A 66 11.68 29.11 -9.37
C ASP A 66 12.18 27.67 -9.28
N TYR A 67 11.76 26.97 -8.24
CA TYR A 67 12.11 25.56 -8.00
C TYR A 67 10.89 24.68 -8.20
N ASN A 68 11.03 23.58 -8.92
CA ASN A 68 9.96 22.60 -9.10
C ASN A 68 10.37 21.31 -8.40
N LEU A 69 9.78 21.04 -7.25
CA LEU A 69 10.12 19.87 -6.45
C LEU A 69 9.12 18.75 -6.71
N THR A 70 9.65 17.55 -6.83
CA THR A 70 8.90 16.30 -6.99
C THR A 70 9.12 15.42 -5.76
N THR A 71 8.24 14.46 -5.54
CA THR A 71 8.41 13.46 -4.48
C THR A 71 8.49 12.06 -5.07
N ASP A 72 9.28 11.20 -4.43
CA ASP A 72 9.28 9.76 -4.71
C ASP A 72 8.12 9.04 -3.99
N GLU A 73 7.48 9.70 -3.03
CA GLU A 73 6.31 9.18 -2.32
C GLU A 73 5.08 9.21 -3.22
N ASN A 74 4.31 8.13 -3.23
CA ASN A 74 3.04 8.09 -3.95
C ASN A 74 1.92 8.73 -3.12
N ILE A 75 1.85 10.06 -3.14
CA ILE A 75 0.81 10.82 -2.46
C ILE A 75 -0.47 10.78 -3.30
N MET A 76 -1.37 9.85 -2.97
CA MET A 76 -2.65 9.69 -3.63
C MET A 76 -3.76 9.27 -2.66
N ALA A 77 -4.98 9.72 -2.94
CA ALA A 77 -6.17 9.24 -2.24
C ALA A 77 -7.38 9.22 -3.19
N PRO A 78 -8.38 8.34 -2.94
CA PRO A 78 -9.63 8.34 -3.68
C PRO A 78 -10.43 9.62 -3.40
N ALA A 79 -11.39 9.91 -4.28
CA ALA A 79 -12.39 10.96 -4.05
C ALA A 79 -13.06 10.79 -2.67
N HIS A 80 -13.28 11.91 -1.99
CA HIS A 80 -13.87 12.06 -0.66
C HIS A 80 -13.00 11.62 0.52
N PHE A 81 -11.80 11.10 0.27
CA PHE A 81 -10.84 10.74 1.31
C PHE A 81 -9.76 11.82 1.45
N SER A 82 -9.27 11.98 2.66
CA SER A 82 -8.06 12.75 2.94
C SER A 82 -6.84 11.83 2.87
N TYR A 83 -5.70 12.33 2.43
CA TYR A 83 -4.42 11.64 2.61
C TYR A 83 -3.84 12.08 3.95
N HIS A 84 -3.35 11.13 4.75
CA HIS A 84 -2.68 11.42 6.02
C HIS A 84 -1.34 10.68 6.09
N CYS A 85 -0.29 11.37 6.53
CA CYS A 85 0.99 10.75 6.80
C CYS A 85 1.67 11.40 8.00
N ASN A 86 1.79 10.64 9.09
CA ASN A 86 2.48 11.02 10.33
C ASN A 86 4.03 11.06 10.16
N GLY A 87 4.54 10.65 9.01
CA GLY A 87 5.97 10.71 8.68
C GLY A 87 6.45 12.11 8.31
N HIS A 88 7.60 12.16 7.61
CA HIS A 88 8.07 13.35 6.94
C HIS A 88 7.98 13.10 5.42
N THR A 89 7.16 13.89 4.74
CA THR A 89 7.09 13.87 3.28
C THR A 89 8.13 14.84 2.74
N VAL A 90 9.01 14.33 1.88
CA VAL A 90 10.09 15.10 1.27
C VAL A 90 9.77 15.35 -0.19
N PHE A 91 9.80 16.61 -0.60
CA PHE A 91 9.85 17.02 -2.00
C PHE A 91 11.26 17.53 -2.27
N SER A 92 11.90 17.03 -3.32
CA SER A 92 13.26 17.40 -3.69
C SER A 92 13.35 17.78 -5.17
N ASP A 93 14.37 18.57 -5.50
CA ASP A 93 14.76 18.87 -6.88
C ASP A 93 16.21 18.42 -7.11
N SER A 94 16.54 18.19 -8.39
CA SER A 94 17.88 17.95 -8.93
C SER A 94 18.95 18.94 -8.45
N ASN A 95 18.56 20.16 -8.08
CA ASN A 95 19.44 21.21 -7.58
C ASN A 95 19.74 21.13 -6.07
N GLY A 96 19.23 20.11 -5.36
CA GLY A 96 19.48 19.90 -3.93
C GLY A 96 18.62 20.76 -3.00
N VAL A 97 17.57 21.41 -3.53
CA VAL A 97 16.55 22.07 -2.71
C VAL A 97 15.56 21.01 -2.23
N GLU A 98 15.21 21.06 -0.96
CA GLU A 98 14.29 20.11 -0.34
C GLU A 98 13.21 20.85 0.47
N LEU A 99 11.98 20.34 0.42
CA LEU A 99 10.86 20.75 1.25
C LEU A 99 10.44 19.56 2.10
N HIS A 100 10.55 19.73 3.42
CA HIS A 100 10.17 18.74 4.41
C HIS A 100 8.83 19.15 5.03
N ILE A 101 7.82 18.30 4.91
CA ILE A 101 6.50 18.49 5.53
C ILE A 101 6.28 17.37 6.54
N TYR A 102 6.10 17.73 7.80
CA TYR A 102 5.77 16.80 8.88
C TYR A 102 4.26 16.73 9.06
N ASP A 103 3.76 15.52 9.34
CA ASP A 103 2.35 15.26 9.63
C ASP A 103 1.40 15.82 8.55
N LEU A 104 1.63 15.38 7.31
CA LEU A 104 0.89 15.87 6.16
C LEU A 104 -0.54 15.33 6.18
N GLN A 105 -1.53 16.22 6.26
CA GLN A 105 -2.93 15.88 6.01
C GLN A 105 -3.53 16.81 4.95
N VAL A 106 -4.00 16.23 3.83
CA VAL A 106 -4.51 17.01 2.70
C VAL A 106 -5.71 16.34 2.04
N GLN A 107 -6.66 17.17 1.62
CA GLN A 107 -7.84 16.75 0.86
C GLN A 107 -8.26 17.88 -0.07
N THR A 108 -8.59 17.54 -1.31
CA THR A 108 -8.97 18.49 -2.36
C THR A 108 -10.48 18.74 -2.43
N ASP A 109 -11.31 17.79 -1.99
CA ASP A 109 -12.76 17.77 -2.20
C ASP A 109 -13.59 17.68 -0.89
N SER A 110 -13.08 18.30 0.18
CA SER A 110 -13.70 18.29 1.50
C SER A 110 -15.16 18.78 1.47
N LYS A 111 -16.07 17.99 2.04
CA LYS A 111 -17.46 18.37 2.29
C LYS A 111 -17.57 18.94 3.70
N ASN A 112 -18.12 20.15 3.84
CA ASN A 112 -18.33 20.86 5.11
C ASN A 112 -17.05 21.35 5.82
N GLY A 113 -15.94 21.52 5.10
CA GLY A 113 -14.69 22.04 5.67
C GLY A 113 -14.05 21.14 6.72
N LYS A 114 -14.38 19.85 6.71
CA LYS A 114 -13.76 18.81 7.54
C LYS A 114 -13.09 17.79 6.64
N PHE A 115 -11.97 17.24 7.11
CA PHE A 115 -11.37 16.09 6.44
C PHE A 115 -12.34 14.90 6.50
N GLY A 116 -12.48 14.22 5.37
CA GLY A 116 -13.12 12.90 5.30
C GLY A 116 -12.22 11.83 5.90
N ASP A 117 -12.57 10.57 5.66
CA ASP A 117 -11.80 9.44 6.12
C ASP A 117 -10.35 9.51 5.59
N ALA A 118 -9.39 9.18 6.46
CA ALA A 118 -7.97 9.27 6.16
C ALA A 118 -7.48 7.99 5.46
N ASN A 119 -6.76 8.19 4.35
CA ASN A 119 -5.96 7.19 3.69
C ASN A 119 -4.50 7.39 4.11
N ASP A 120 -3.99 6.46 4.91
CA ASP A 120 -2.64 6.55 5.45
C ASP A 120 -1.57 6.21 4.40
N CYS A 121 -0.41 6.85 4.51
CA CYS A 121 0.75 6.58 3.66
C CYS A 121 1.34 5.17 3.82
N VAL A 122 0.97 4.44 4.88
CA VAL A 122 1.40 3.07 5.12
C VAL A 122 0.34 2.08 4.66
N SER A 123 0.77 1.08 3.89
CA SER A 123 -0.11 -0.02 3.52
C SER A 123 -0.38 -0.90 4.75
N PHE A 124 -1.66 -1.15 5.06
CA PHE A 124 -2.07 -2.08 6.12
C PHE A 124 -1.50 -3.49 5.93
N THR A 125 -1.30 -3.91 4.68
CA THR A 125 -0.75 -5.22 4.32
C THR A 125 0.36 -5.08 3.30
N THR A 126 1.50 -5.72 3.54
CA THR A 126 2.64 -5.72 2.63
C THR A 126 2.76 -7.08 1.91
N ALA A 127 3.48 -7.12 0.79
CA ALA A 127 3.70 -8.37 0.04
C ALA A 127 4.27 -9.52 0.92
N PRO A 128 5.23 -9.28 1.86
CA PRO A 128 5.68 -10.31 2.79
C PRO A 128 4.61 -10.82 3.77
N ILE A 129 3.70 -9.95 4.22
CA ILE A 129 2.59 -10.36 5.12
C ILE A 129 1.62 -11.27 4.37
N TRP A 130 1.28 -10.92 3.12
CA TRP A 130 0.41 -11.74 2.28
C TRP A 130 1.03 -13.09 1.93
N SER A 131 2.31 -13.13 1.57
CA SER A 131 3.00 -14.40 1.29
C SER A 131 3.10 -15.27 2.55
N GLY A 132 3.38 -14.67 3.71
CA GLY A 132 3.37 -15.36 5.00
C GLY A 132 2.00 -15.94 5.37
N LEU A 133 0.93 -15.16 5.21
CA LEU A 133 -0.43 -15.62 5.48
C LEU A 133 -0.82 -16.77 4.53
N PHE A 134 -0.45 -16.68 3.27
CA PHE A 134 -0.72 -17.72 2.28
C PHE A 134 -0.04 -19.06 2.64
N VAL A 135 1.26 -19.01 2.95
CA VAL A 135 2.03 -20.22 3.31
C VAL A 135 1.54 -20.82 4.63
N THR A 136 1.29 -20.00 5.65
CA THR A 136 0.80 -20.49 6.95
C THR A 136 -0.59 -21.11 6.84
N THR A 137 -1.48 -20.54 6.01
CA THR A 137 -2.80 -21.11 5.73
C THR A 137 -2.68 -22.47 5.03
N LEU A 138 -1.80 -22.60 4.03
CA LEU A 138 -1.55 -23.86 3.33
C LEU A 138 -1.07 -24.96 4.30
N LEU A 139 -0.09 -24.65 5.15
CA LEU A 139 0.40 -25.59 6.16
C LEU A 139 -0.67 -25.92 7.21
N GLY A 140 -1.50 -24.93 7.59
CA GLY A 140 -2.63 -25.12 8.49
C GLY A 140 -3.65 -26.12 7.94
N ILE A 141 -3.98 -26.04 6.66
CA ILE A 141 -4.87 -27.02 6.00
C ILE A 141 -4.24 -28.42 6.04
N GLY A 142 -2.95 -28.54 5.72
CA GLY A 142 -2.24 -29.83 5.80
C GLY A 142 -2.25 -30.43 7.20
N LEU A 143 -2.09 -29.60 8.23
CA LEU A 143 -2.14 -30.02 9.63
C LEU A 143 -3.55 -30.47 10.04
N ILE A 144 -4.59 -29.77 9.60
CA ILE A 144 -5.99 -30.18 9.85
C ILE A 144 -6.26 -31.55 9.23
N VAL A 145 -5.85 -31.77 7.97
CA VAL A 145 -6.01 -33.08 7.30
C VAL A 145 -5.29 -34.18 8.08
N ALA A 146 -4.03 -33.95 8.48
CA ALA A 146 -3.25 -34.91 9.25
C ALA A 146 -3.93 -35.25 10.60
N LEU A 147 -4.42 -34.24 11.32
CA LEU A 147 -5.12 -34.45 12.59
C LEU A 147 -6.43 -35.21 12.41
N THR A 148 -7.21 -34.89 11.37
CA THR A 148 -8.45 -35.64 11.07
C THR A 148 -8.19 -37.10 10.75
N ALA A 149 -7.09 -37.41 10.05
CA ALA A 149 -6.69 -38.78 9.77
C ALA A 149 -6.28 -39.55 11.05
N ILE A 150 -5.56 -38.89 11.98
CA ILE A 150 -5.20 -39.49 13.27
C ILE A 150 -6.46 -39.75 14.12
N MET A 151 -7.42 -38.83 14.11
CA MET A 151 -8.67 -38.97 14.87
C MET A 151 -9.57 -40.12 14.38
N ASP A 152 -9.47 -40.54 13.11
CA ASP A 152 -10.27 -41.65 12.55
C ASP A 152 -9.60 -43.04 12.68
N ILE A 153 -8.47 -43.14 13.39
CA ILE A 153 -7.87 -44.45 13.68
C ILE A 153 -8.75 -45.21 14.68
N LYS A 154 -9.53 -46.15 14.16
CA LYS A 154 -10.34 -47.07 14.96
C LYS A 154 -9.50 -48.24 15.44
N THR A 155 -9.41 -48.42 16.76
CA THR A 155 -8.79 -49.62 17.35
C THR A 155 -9.66 -50.83 17.03
N MET A 156 -9.02 -51.94 16.62
CA MET A 156 -9.73 -53.17 16.26
C MET A 156 -10.52 -53.69 17.48
N ASP A 157 -11.85 -53.72 17.35
CA ASP A 157 -12.78 -54.01 18.45
C ASP A 157 -12.75 -55.48 18.91
N LYS A 158 -12.35 -56.39 18.02
CA LYS A 158 -12.31 -57.82 18.31
C LYS A 158 -10.98 -58.42 17.90
N PHE A 159 -10.20 -58.82 18.89
CA PHE A 159 -9.12 -59.77 18.67
C PHE A 159 -9.76 -61.14 18.37
N ASP A 160 -9.73 -61.57 17.11
CA ASP A 160 -10.21 -62.91 16.77
C ASP A 160 -9.30 -63.95 17.43
N ASN A 161 -9.86 -64.62 18.44
CA ASN A 161 -9.18 -65.65 19.20
C ASN A 161 -9.12 -66.93 18.36
N TYR A 162 -7.94 -67.31 17.88
CA TYR A 162 -7.70 -68.44 16.96
C TYR A 162 -7.99 -69.83 17.55
N LYS A 163 -8.51 -69.90 18.78
CA LYS A 163 -8.61 -71.15 19.54
C LYS A 163 -10.01 -71.44 20.07
N THR A 164 -11.04 -71.50 19.22
CA THR A 164 -12.18 -72.43 19.43
C THR A 164 -12.95 -72.67 18.13
N LYS A 165 -12.36 -73.40 17.18
CA LYS A 165 -13.20 -74.26 16.31
C LYS A 165 -13.25 -75.63 16.94
N ASN A 166 -14.12 -75.80 17.94
CA ASN A 166 -14.50 -77.14 18.37
C ASN A 166 -15.38 -77.72 17.26
N LEU A 167 -14.78 -78.52 16.38
CA LEU A 167 -15.50 -79.32 15.39
C LEU A 167 -16.31 -80.37 16.14
N THR A 168 -17.60 -80.12 16.35
CA THR A 168 -18.54 -81.14 16.84
C THR A 168 -18.91 -82.05 15.67
N ILE A 169 -18.26 -83.20 15.58
CA ILE A 169 -18.65 -84.27 14.64
C ILE A 169 -19.75 -85.09 15.32
N THR A 170 -20.98 -85.01 14.79
CA THR A 170 -22.05 -85.95 15.15
C THR A 170 -21.88 -87.22 14.32
N ILE A 171 -21.61 -88.33 14.98
CA ILE A 171 -21.66 -89.67 14.37
C ILE A 171 -23.13 -90.09 14.36
N SER A 172 -23.70 -90.25 13.17
CA SER A 172 -24.99 -90.91 12.96
C SER A 172 -24.74 -92.40 12.68
N GLU A 173 -25.34 -93.25 13.52
CA GLU A 173 -25.39 -94.72 13.38
C GLU A 173 -26.19 -95.15 12.13
#